data_AF-K8E4X7-F1
#
_entry.id   AF-K8E4X7-F1
#
_cell.length_a   1.000
_cell.length_b   1.000
_cell.length_c   1.000
_cell.angle_alpha   90.00
_cell.angle_beta   90.00
_cell.angle_gamma   90.00
#
_symmetry.space_group_name_H-M   'P 1'
#
loop_
_entity.id
_entity.type
_entity.pdbx_description
1 polymer ?
#
loop_
_entity_poly.entity_id
_entity_poly.type
_entity_poly.pdbx_seq_one_letter_code
_entity_poly.pdbx_strand_id
1 'polypeptide(L)'
;MPEYYTDPTPIEIENWVDMDKVDELHRKLANWIRVKMNGIDVREALARLVEQTSSDLFDANQVALALEKLAISLEEKWNEEYQLLSDEWKNTLAGVTVDDEVINARIELRGFVYKTLKERLDAMQAISDKLNPVSEVVSIEHNQFGYPAVRVLSLEYGLGVVPLESEPVFGGSSTVTINCGVEYVDRNNLKVKVPISYAMTNPAIERISANEYLLVEGIKSLVIEVGTRS
;
A
#
# COMPACT_ATOMS: atom_id res chain seq x y z
N MET A 1 61.13 -28.60 20.96
CA MET A 1 60.26 -27.57 20.37
C MET A 1 59.90 -28.03 18.98
N PRO A 2 58.63 -27.98 18.55
CA PRO A 2 58.30 -28.27 17.16
C PRO A 2 58.88 -27.14 16.31
N GLU A 3 59.78 -27.48 15.38
CA GLU A 3 60.29 -26.55 14.37
C GLU A 3 59.13 -26.19 13.44
N TYR A 4 58.72 -24.92 13.46
CA TYR A 4 57.72 -24.42 12.53
C TYR A 4 58.35 -24.36 11.14
N TYR A 5 57.81 -25.13 10.20
CA TYR A 5 58.18 -25.06 8.79
C TYR A 5 57.87 -23.64 8.27
N THR A 6 58.92 -22.88 7.92
CA THR A 6 58.82 -21.60 7.21
C THR A 6 59.41 -21.79 5.82
N ASP A 7 58.54 -21.94 4.82
CA ASP A 7 58.95 -21.88 3.41
C ASP A 7 59.13 -20.41 3.01
N PRO A 8 60.35 -19.97 2.66
CA PRO A 8 60.60 -18.59 2.25
C PRO A 8 60.24 -18.35 0.76
N THR A 9 59.81 -19.38 0.02
CA THR A 9 59.55 -19.26 -1.41
C THR A 9 58.27 -18.45 -1.66
N PRO A 10 58.33 -17.34 -2.43
CA PRO A 10 57.15 -16.57 -2.78
C PRO A 10 56.15 -17.39 -3.59
N ILE A 11 54.85 -17.15 -3.38
CA ILE A 11 53.82 -17.66 -4.29
C ILE A 11 53.89 -16.83 -5.57
N GLU A 12 54.40 -17.41 -6.66
CA GLU A 12 54.56 -16.73 -7.97
C GLU A 12 53.31 -16.82 -8.87
N ILE A 13 52.21 -17.38 -8.37
CA ILE A 13 50.97 -17.54 -9.14
C ILE A 13 50.26 -16.18 -9.23
N GLU A 14 49.83 -15.82 -10.43
CA GLU A 14 49.08 -14.59 -10.70
C GLU A 14 47.77 -14.56 -9.90
N ASN A 15 47.50 -13.43 -9.24
CA ASN A 15 46.29 -13.25 -8.46
C ASN A 15 45.11 -12.91 -9.39
N TRP A 16 44.25 -13.89 -9.67
CA TRP A 16 43.04 -13.70 -10.47
C TRP A 16 41.86 -13.08 -9.69
N VAL A 17 42.04 -12.73 -8.42
CA VAL A 17 41.00 -12.09 -7.60
C VAL A 17 40.92 -10.61 -7.94
N ASP A 18 39.73 -10.18 -8.39
CA ASP A 18 39.40 -8.78 -8.62
C ASP A 18 39.30 -8.02 -7.28
N MET A 19 40.35 -7.27 -6.96
CA MET A 19 40.50 -6.59 -5.67
C MET A 19 39.52 -5.43 -5.47
N ASP A 20 38.86 -4.94 -6.53
CA ASP A 20 37.84 -3.89 -6.44
C ASP A 20 36.49 -4.44 -5.97
N LYS A 21 36.30 -5.77 -6.07
CA LYS A 21 35.12 -6.49 -5.56
C LYS A 21 35.31 -7.08 -4.16
N VAL A 22 36.52 -6.96 -3.60
CA VAL A 22 36.83 -7.45 -2.26
C VAL A 22 36.49 -6.35 -1.25
N ASP A 23 35.59 -6.68 -0.32
CA ASP A 23 35.19 -5.77 0.75
C ASP A 23 36.39 -5.25 1.58
N GLU A 24 36.27 -4.02 2.08
CA GLU A 24 37.35 -3.35 2.81
C GLU A 24 37.75 -4.12 4.08
N LEU A 25 36.79 -4.80 4.72
CA LEU A 25 37.04 -5.55 5.95
C LEU A 25 37.83 -6.84 5.68
N HIS A 26 37.49 -7.58 4.62
CA HIS A 26 38.23 -8.77 4.18
C HIS A 26 39.67 -8.44 3.79
N ARG A 27 39.89 -7.29 3.14
CA ARG A 27 41.22 -6.80 2.79
C ARG A 27 42.06 -6.45 4.03
N LYS A 28 41.45 -5.90 5.08
CA LYS A 28 42.12 -5.64 6.37
C LYS A 28 42.49 -6.95 7.08
N LEU A 29 41.59 -7.92 7.12
CA LEU A 29 41.87 -9.25 7.69
C LEU A 29 42.99 -9.97 6.94
N ALA A 30 42.95 -9.97 5.60
CA ALA A 30 44.00 -10.55 4.76
C ALA A 30 45.36 -9.87 4.98
N ASN A 31 45.38 -8.55 5.17
CA ASN A 31 46.62 -7.83 5.50
C ASN A 31 47.16 -8.20 6.88
N TRP A 32 46.31 -8.41 7.88
CA TRP A 32 46.76 -8.89 9.20
C TRP A 32 47.34 -10.30 9.14
N ILE A 33 46.76 -11.19 8.34
CA ILE A 33 47.29 -12.54 8.11
C ILE A 33 48.66 -12.50 7.42
N ARG A 34 48.87 -11.58 6.47
CA ARG A 34 50.15 -11.43 5.74
C ARG A 34 51.26 -10.78 6.57
N VAL A 35 50.92 -9.78 7.40
CA VAL A 35 51.92 -8.94 8.08
C VAL A 35 52.24 -9.43 9.49
N LYS A 36 51.28 -9.97 10.23
CA LYS A 36 51.51 -10.48 11.57
C LYS A 36 51.90 -11.95 11.44
N MET A 37 53.21 -12.26 11.46
CA MET A 37 53.71 -13.61 11.15
C MET A 37 53.29 -14.70 12.17
N ASN A 38 53.01 -14.35 13.44
CA ASN A 38 52.63 -15.29 14.50
C ASN A 38 51.84 -14.59 15.63
N GLY A 39 50.95 -15.30 16.33
CA GLY A 39 50.34 -14.84 17.59
C GLY A 39 48.82 -14.95 17.69
N ILE A 40 48.24 -14.29 18.70
CA ILE A 40 46.79 -14.24 18.96
C ILE A 40 46.05 -13.55 17.81
N ASP A 41 46.61 -12.45 17.29
CA ASP A 41 46.00 -11.63 16.24
C ASP A 41 45.80 -12.38 14.90
N VAL A 42 46.69 -13.32 14.56
CA VAL A 42 46.59 -14.11 13.32
C VAL A 42 45.48 -15.15 13.45
N ARG A 43 45.38 -15.80 14.61
CA ARG A 43 44.32 -16.78 14.90
C ARG A 43 42.95 -16.10 14.92
N GLU A 44 42.87 -14.91 15.51
CA GLU A 44 41.65 -14.10 15.53
C GLU A 44 41.27 -13.63 14.11
N ALA A 45 42.23 -13.16 13.30
CA ALA A 45 41.96 -12.74 11.93
C ALA A 45 41.49 -13.90 11.04
N LEU A 46 42.06 -15.09 11.20
CA LEU A 46 41.61 -16.31 10.53
C LEU A 46 40.22 -16.74 10.99
N ALA A 47 39.94 -16.71 12.30
CA ALA A 47 38.62 -17.06 12.84
C ALA A 47 37.53 -16.12 12.29
N ARG A 48 37.77 -14.80 12.31
CA ARG A 48 36.83 -13.81 11.77
C ARG A 48 36.60 -13.94 10.27
N LEU A 49 37.63 -14.29 9.50
CA LEU A 49 37.49 -14.53 8.07
C LEU A 49 36.57 -15.74 7.79
N VAL A 50 36.72 -16.82 8.56
CA VAL A 50 35.85 -18.01 8.43
C VAL A 50 34.41 -17.68 8.83
N GLU A 51 34.21 -16.99 9.95
CA GLU A 51 32.87 -16.57 10.40
C GLU A 51 32.20 -15.64 9.39
N GLN A 52 32.90 -14.63 8.89
CA GLN A 52 32.36 -13.68 7.93
C GLN A 52 32.04 -14.34 6.59
N THR A 53 32.94 -15.19 6.07
CA THR A 53 32.67 -15.95 4.82
C THR A 53 31.42 -16.81 4.96
N SER A 54 31.22 -17.43 6.14
CA SER A 54 30.03 -18.24 6.39
C SER A 54 28.75 -17.40 6.47
N SER A 55 28.82 -16.21 7.07
CA SER A 55 27.70 -15.27 7.16
C SER A 55 27.34 -14.71 5.79
N ASP A 56 28.32 -14.23 5.03
CA ASP A 56 28.12 -13.67 3.69
C ASP A 56 27.54 -14.73 2.74
N LEU A 57 28.01 -15.98 2.82
CA LEU A 57 27.47 -17.08 2.05
C LEU A 57 26.02 -17.40 2.44
N PHE A 58 25.70 -17.35 3.73
CA PHE A 58 24.34 -17.56 4.21
C PHE A 58 23.38 -16.47 3.71
N ASP A 59 23.80 -15.20 3.79
CA ASP A 59 23.01 -14.06 3.31
C ASP A 59 22.84 -14.09 1.79
N ALA A 60 23.90 -14.40 1.04
CA ALA A 60 23.83 -14.57 -0.41
C ALA A 60 22.85 -15.69 -0.80
N ASN A 61 22.85 -16.81 -0.09
CA ASN A 61 21.90 -17.90 -0.31
C ASN A 61 20.47 -17.48 0.00
N GLN A 62 20.24 -16.68 1.05
CA GLN A 62 18.90 -16.16 1.35
C GLN A 62 18.40 -15.20 0.27
N VAL A 63 19.25 -14.30 -0.22
CA VAL A 63 18.91 -13.39 -1.32
C VAL A 63 18.62 -14.18 -2.60
N ALA A 64 19.42 -15.19 -2.93
CA ALA A 64 19.20 -16.06 -4.07
C ALA A 64 17.85 -16.79 -3.98
N LEU A 65 17.52 -17.36 -2.83
CA LEU A 65 16.22 -18.02 -2.59
C LEU A 65 15.04 -17.04 -2.68
N ALA A 66 15.20 -15.80 -2.21
CA ALA A 66 14.16 -14.78 -2.33
C ALA A 66 13.93 -14.37 -3.78
N LEU A 67 15.01 -14.21 -4.56
CA LEU A 67 14.95 -13.91 -5.99
C LEU A 67 14.31 -15.06 -6.78
N GLU A 68 14.65 -16.32 -6.46
CA GLU A 68 14.05 -17.49 -7.09
C GLU A 68 12.54 -17.56 -6.84
N LYS A 69 12.10 -17.37 -5.60
CA LYS A 69 10.66 -17.31 -5.27
C LYS A 69 9.94 -16.19 -6.02
N LEU A 70 10.56 -15.03 -6.12
CA LEU A 70 9.99 -13.89 -6.85
C LEU A 70 9.88 -14.20 -8.35
N ALA A 71 10.91 -14.81 -8.94
CA ALA A 71 10.89 -15.24 -10.34
C ALA A 71 9.76 -16.24 -10.62
N ILE A 72 9.61 -17.26 -9.77
CA ILE A 72 8.51 -18.25 -9.88
C ILE A 72 7.15 -17.54 -9.80
N SER A 73 6.96 -16.65 -8.82
CA SER A 73 5.68 -15.94 -8.67
C SER A 73 5.33 -15.03 -9.84
N LEU A 74 6.34 -14.46 -10.51
CA LEU A 74 6.15 -13.65 -11.72
C LEU A 74 5.81 -14.54 -12.91
N GLU A 75 6.46 -15.70 -13.04
CA GLU A 75 6.18 -16.68 -14.09
C GLU A 75 4.77 -17.27 -13.95
N GLU A 76 4.32 -17.58 -12.73
CA GLU A 76 2.94 -18.02 -12.45
C GLU A 76 1.92 -16.97 -12.88
N LYS A 77 2.09 -15.70 -12.46
CA LYS A 77 1.21 -14.60 -12.87
C LYS A 77 1.18 -14.40 -14.37
N TRP A 78 2.34 -14.46 -15.02
CA TRP A 78 2.44 -14.33 -16.46
C TRP A 78 1.71 -15.47 -17.17
N ASN A 79 1.88 -16.72 -16.72
CA ASN A 79 1.19 -17.86 -17.30
C ASN A 79 -0.33 -17.78 -17.12
N GLU A 80 -0.82 -17.32 -15.97
CA GLU A 80 -2.25 -17.08 -15.72
C GLU A 80 -2.83 -16.02 -16.67
N GLU A 81 -2.16 -14.87 -16.81
CA GLU A 81 -2.57 -13.80 -17.72
C GLU A 81 -2.55 -14.26 -19.19
N TYR A 82 -1.54 -15.05 -19.59
CA TYR A 82 -1.44 -15.60 -20.94
C TYR A 82 -2.54 -16.62 -21.24
N GLN A 83 -2.92 -17.45 -20.26
CA GLN A 83 -4.03 -18.38 -20.44
C GLN A 83 -5.35 -17.65 -20.60
N LEU A 84 -5.63 -16.65 -19.76
CA LEU A 84 -6.81 -15.80 -19.87
C LEU A 84 -6.91 -15.13 -21.24
N LEU A 85 -5.81 -14.49 -21.68
CA LEU A 85 -5.76 -13.83 -22.99
C LEU A 85 -5.92 -14.83 -24.15
N SER A 86 -5.27 -15.99 -24.07
CA SER A 86 -5.41 -17.06 -25.07
C SER A 86 -6.86 -17.55 -25.16
N ASP A 87 -7.53 -17.73 -24.03
CA ASP A 87 -8.90 -18.23 -24.00
C ASP A 87 -9.89 -17.17 -24.49
N GLU A 88 -9.69 -15.90 -24.13
CA GLU A 88 -10.40 -14.77 -24.76
C GLU A 88 -10.18 -14.78 -26.29
N TRP A 89 -8.94 -14.92 -26.74
CA TRP A 89 -8.62 -14.88 -28.16
C TRP A 89 -9.24 -16.07 -28.92
N LYS A 90 -9.17 -17.29 -28.38
CA LYS A 90 -9.83 -18.48 -28.93
C LYS A 90 -11.35 -18.31 -29.02
N ASN A 91 -11.96 -17.72 -27.99
CA ASN A 91 -13.40 -17.44 -27.99
C ASN A 91 -13.77 -16.37 -29.04
N THR A 92 -12.94 -15.35 -29.25
CA THR A 92 -13.16 -14.34 -30.30
C THR A 92 -12.96 -14.89 -31.72
N LEU A 93 -12.02 -15.82 -31.93
CA LEU A 93 -11.77 -16.44 -33.23
C LEU A 93 -12.90 -17.41 -33.66
N ALA A 94 -13.72 -17.89 -32.72
CA ALA A 94 -14.79 -18.85 -32.99
C ALA A 94 -16.02 -18.26 -33.71
N GLY A 95 -15.94 -17.00 -34.16
CA GLY A 95 -17.02 -16.32 -34.89
C GLY A 95 -17.94 -15.59 -33.93
N VAL A 96 -17.59 -14.34 -33.60
CA VAL A 96 -18.32 -13.50 -32.64
C VAL A 96 -19.79 -13.38 -33.05
N THR A 97 -20.63 -14.14 -32.39
CA THR A 97 -22.04 -13.78 -32.26
C THR A 97 -22.14 -12.70 -31.17
N VAL A 98 -23.20 -11.87 -31.20
CA VAL A 98 -23.40 -10.80 -30.18
C VAL A 98 -23.38 -11.37 -28.75
N ASP A 99 -23.73 -12.65 -28.59
CA ASP A 99 -23.77 -13.32 -27.29
C ASP A 99 -22.37 -13.57 -26.70
N ASP A 100 -21.35 -13.84 -27.53
CA ASP A 100 -19.98 -14.12 -27.08
C ASP A 100 -19.29 -12.86 -26.56
N GLU A 101 -19.54 -11.70 -27.17
CA GLU A 101 -19.08 -10.39 -26.68
C GLU A 101 -19.66 -10.10 -25.29
N VAL A 102 -20.96 -10.36 -25.09
CA VAL A 102 -21.64 -10.15 -23.81
C VAL A 102 -21.20 -11.17 -22.75
N ILE A 103 -20.80 -12.38 -23.13
CA ILE A 103 -20.20 -13.35 -22.20
C ILE A 103 -18.82 -12.89 -21.77
N ASN A 104 -17.97 -12.45 -22.70
CA ASN A 104 -16.64 -11.97 -22.38
C ASN A 104 -16.70 -10.70 -21.49
N ALA A 105 -17.64 -9.81 -21.77
CA ALA A 105 -17.89 -8.63 -20.94
C ALA A 105 -18.35 -8.95 -19.51
N ARG A 106 -18.63 -10.21 -19.14
CA ARG A 106 -18.90 -10.61 -17.74
C ARG A 106 -17.64 -10.90 -16.93
N ILE A 107 -16.49 -10.98 -17.58
CA ILE A 107 -15.22 -11.28 -16.91
C ILE A 107 -14.61 -9.96 -16.43
N GLU A 108 -14.41 -9.84 -15.12
CA GLU A 108 -13.69 -8.72 -14.52
C GLU A 108 -12.18 -8.86 -14.76
N LEU A 109 -11.45 -7.75 -14.70
CA LEU A 109 -9.99 -7.71 -14.81
C LEU A 109 -9.27 -8.69 -13.86
N ARG A 110 -9.87 -9.02 -12.71
CA ARG A 110 -9.31 -9.92 -11.70
C ARG A 110 -9.75 -11.39 -11.86
N GLY A 111 -10.38 -11.73 -12.99
CA GLY A 111 -10.82 -13.10 -13.30
C GLY A 111 -12.13 -13.52 -12.64
N PHE A 112 -12.84 -12.63 -11.94
CA PHE A 112 -14.17 -12.94 -11.43
C PHE A 112 -15.19 -12.91 -12.58
N VAL A 113 -15.98 -13.99 -12.70
CA VAL A 113 -16.98 -14.14 -13.76
C VAL A 113 -18.37 -13.91 -13.19
N TYR A 114 -19.02 -12.83 -13.64
CA TYR A 114 -20.40 -12.53 -13.25
C TYR A 114 -21.41 -13.39 -14.03
N LYS A 115 -22.57 -13.69 -13.44
CA LYS A 115 -23.60 -14.48 -14.13
C LYS A 115 -24.18 -13.71 -15.31
N THR A 116 -24.34 -12.40 -15.17
CA THR A 116 -24.83 -11.50 -16.22
C THR A 116 -23.99 -10.23 -16.30
N LEU A 117 -24.00 -9.56 -17.46
CA LEU A 117 -23.33 -8.27 -17.64
C LEU A 117 -23.94 -7.20 -16.71
N LYS A 118 -25.24 -7.30 -16.45
CA LYS A 118 -25.94 -6.40 -15.52
C LYS A 118 -25.38 -6.50 -14.10
N GLU A 119 -25.15 -7.70 -13.59
CA GLU A 119 -24.57 -7.89 -12.25
C GLU A 119 -23.18 -7.24 -12.14
N ARG A 120 -22.35 -7.38 -13.18
CA ARG A 120 -21.05 -6.71 -13.24
C ARG A 120 -21.21 -5.19 -13.20
N LEU A 121 -22.10 -4.64 -14.04
CA LEU A 121 -22.31 -3.20 -14.12
C LEU A 121 -22.86 -2.64 -12.80
N ASP A 122 -23.81 -3.33 -12.18
CA ASP A 122 -24.38 -2.95 -10.88
C ASP A 122 -23.29 -3.00 -9.78
N ALA A 123 -22.39 -3.99 -9.81
CA ALA A 123 -21.26 -4.06 -8.88
C ALA A 123 -20.26 -2.91 -9.09
N MET A 124 -19.93 -2.58 -10.35
CA MET A 124 -19.07 -1.43 -10.68
C MET A 124 -19.70 -0.10 -10.25
N GLN A 125 -21.00 0.05 -10.49
CA GLN A 125 -21.79 1.21 -10.05
C GLN A 125 -21.76 1.33 -8.52
N ALA A 126 -22.00 0.24 -7.79
CA ALA A 126 -21.98 0.25 -6.32
C ALA A 126 -20.61 0.64 -5.74
N ILE A 127 -19.50 0.26 -6.40
CA ILE A 127 -18.16 0.70 -6.00
C ILE A 127 -17.98 2.18 -6.29
N SER A 128 -18.37 2.64 -7.49
CA SER A 128 -18.33 4.06 -7.87
C SER A 128 -19.13 4.93 -6.90
N ASP A 129 -20.35 4.53 -6.56
CA ASP A 129 -21.26 5.29 -5.69
C ASP A 129 -20.76 5.39 -4.24
N LYS A 130 -19.89 4.47 -3.80
CA LYS A 130 -19.22 4.52 -2.49
C LYS A 130 -18.03 5.49 -2.47
N LEU A 131 -17.38 5.71 -3.61
CA LEU A 131 -16.12 6.45 -3.69
C LEU A 131 -16.30 7.88 -4.20
N ASN A 132 -17.22 8.08 -5.14
CA ASN A 132 -17.39 9.34 -5.84
C ASN A 132 -18.36 10.27 -5.08
N PRO A 133 -17.92 11.48 -4.69
CA PRO A 133 -18.77 12.45 -4.01
C PRO A 133 -19.69 13.15 -5.01
N VAL A 134 -20.89 12.58 -5.21
CA VAL A 134 -21.89 13.09 -6.17
C VAL A 134 -23.00 13.88 -5.49
N SER A 135 -23.38 13.50 -4.26
CA SER A 135 -24.54 14.08 -3.57
C SER A 135 -24.15 15.32 -2.77
N GLU A 136 -24.77 16.46 -3.06
CA GLU A 136 -24.64 17.70 -2.27
C GLU A 136 -25.38 17.55 -0.94
N VAL A 137 -24.67 17.77 0.17
CA VAL A 137 -25.24 17.64 1.51
C VAL A 137 -25.59 18.99 2.11
N VAL A 138 -24.67 19.95 2.00
CA VAL A 138 -24.81 21.25 2.67
C VAL A 138 -24.00 22.33 1.96
N SER A 139 -24.52 23.55 2.02
CA SER A 139 -23.83 24.79 1.67
C SER A 139 -23.42 25.50 2.97
N ILE A 140 -22.14 25.80 3.13
CA ILE A 140 -21.55 26.39 4.33
C ILE A 140 -20.97 27.76 4.01
N GLU A 141 -21.37 28.76 4.79
CA GLU A 141 -20.73 30.08 4.81
C GLU A 141 -19.60 30.10 5.87
N HIS A 142 -18.35 30.15 5.43
CA HIS A 142 -17.16 30.05 6.28
C HIS A 142 -16.46 31.40 6.52
N ASN A 143 -16.69 32.42 5.69
CA ASN A 143 -16.16 33.78 5.87
C ASN A 143 -14.63 33.89 6.03
N GLN A 144 -13.87 32.94 5.48
CA GLN A 144 -12.40 32.92 5.58
C GLN A 144 -11.70 33.63 4.40
N PHE A 145 -12.46 34.23 3.45
CA PHE A 145 -11.93 34.94 2.29
C PHE A 145 -10.89 34.14 1.48
N GLY A 146 -11.12 32.84 1.31
CA GLY A 146 -10.16 31.92 0.70
C GLY A 146 -10.79 30.58 0.34
N TYR A 147 -9.95 29.60 -0.01
CA TYR A 147 -10.37 28.24 -0.40
C TYR A 147 -9.85 27.22 0.64
N PRO A 148 -10.46 27.15 1.84
CA PRO A 148 -9.98 26.30 2.92
C PRO A 148 -10.21 24.81 2.64
N ALA A 149 -9.23 23.97 2.98
CA ALA A 149 -9.40 22.52 2.88
C ALA A 149 -10.55 22.02 3.76
N VAL A 150 -11.36 21.10 3.25
CA VAL A 150 -12.49 20.51 4.00
C VAL A 150 -12.21 19.05 4.28
N ARG A 151 -12.54 18.60 5.49
CA ARG A 151 -12.52 17.19 5.89
C ARG A 151 -13.90 16.77 6.37
N VAL A 152 -14.34 15.59 5.95
CA VAL A 152 -15.62 15.02 6.36
C VAL A 152 -15.38 13.69 7.06
N LEU A 153 -15.93 13.57 8.26
CA LEU A 153 -15.89 12.37 9.09
C LEU A 153 -17.31 11.85 9.26
N SER A 154 -17.51 10.55 9.08
CA SER A 154 -18.77 9.88 9.44
C SER A 154 -18.62 9.13 10.75
N LEU A 155 -19.67 9.25 11.56
CA LEU A 155 -19.84 8.59 12.83
C LEU A 155 -21.28 8.09 12.92
N GLU A 156 -21.47 6.88 13.43
CA GLU A 156 -22.81 6.37 13.80
C GLU A 156 -22.94 6.41 15.32
N TYR A 157 -24.11 6.79 15.81
CA TYR A 157 -24.38 6.94 17.25
C TYR A 157 -23.45 7.96 17.95
N GLY A 158 -23.11 9.05 17.28
CA GLY A 158 -22.32 10.12 17.90
C GLY A 158 -23.02 10.77 19.09
N LEU A 159 -22.25 11.41 19.97
CA LEU A 159 -22.78 12.15 21.11
C LEU A 159 -23.81 13.19 20.66
N GLY A 160 -25.00 13.14 21.25
CA GLY A 160 -26.11 14.06 20.93
C GLY A 160 -27.00 13.61 19.77
N VAL A 161 -26.74 12.46 19.16
CA VAL A 161 -27.55 11.89 18.07
C VAL A 161 -28.71 11.06 18.60
N VAL A 162 -28.50 10.30 19.68
CA VAL A 162 -29.55 9.53 20.37
C VAL A 162 -29.51 9.79 21.88
N PRO A 163 -30.59 9.50 22.63
CA PRO A 163 -30.60 9.65 24.07
C PRO A 163 -29.47 8.84 24.74
N LEU A 164 -28.91 9.41 25.81
CA LEU A 164 -27.91 8.75 26.62
C LEU A 164 -28.38 7.36 27.05
N GLU A 165 -27.48 6.37 27.00
CA GLU A 165 -27.75 4.94 27.27
C GLU A 165 -28.52 4.16 26.19
N SER A 166 -28.97 4.81 25.10
CA SER A 166 -29.54 4.11 23.93
C SER A 166 -28.49 3.75 22.86
N GLU A 167 -27.23 4.11 23.08
CA GLU A 167 -26.11 3.87 22.16
C GLU A 167 -25.48 2.49 22.40
N PRO A 168 -25.08 1.76 21.34
CA PRO A 168 -24.33 0.51 21.51
C PRO A 168 -22.99 0.69 22.21
N VAL A 169 -22.34 1.84 21.98
CA VAL A 169 -21.06 2.24 22.55
C VAL A 169 -21.15 3.73 22.88
N PHE A 170 -20.80 4.10 24.12
CA PHE A 170 -20.79 5.49 24.55
C PHE A 170 -19.80 6.31 23.71
N GLY A 171 -20.33 7.32 23.01
CA GLY A 171 -19.51 8.15 22.11
C GLY A 171 -19.50 7.69 20.66
N GLY A 172 -20.23 6.61 20.33
CA GLY A 172 -20.47 6.16 18.97
C GLY A 172 -19.52 5.09 18.43
N SER A 173 -19.70 4.77 17.15
CA SER A 173 -18.89 3.79 16.41
C SER A 173 -17.54 4.37 15.96
N SER A 174 -16.72 3.58 15.26
CA SER A 174 -15.45 4.06 14.71
C SER A 174 -15.67 5.22 13.73
N THR A 175 -14.94 6.32 13.92
CA THR A 175 -14.95 7.44 12.97
C THR A 175 -14.21 7.07 11.69
N VAL A 176 -14.86 7.31 10.54
CA VAL A 176 -14.27 7.03 9.22
C VAL A 176 -14.18 8.33 8.43
N THR A 177 -13.00 8.59 7.85
CA THR A 177 -12.83 9.71 6.93
C THR A 177 -13.41 9.35 5.57
N ILE A 178 -14.29 10.20 5.04
CA ILE A 178 -14.94 9.98 3.76
C ILE A 178 -14.30 10.87 2.70
N ASN A 179 -14.19 10.35 1.48
CA ASN A 179 -13.82 11.14 0.32
C ASN A 179 -14.90 12.20 0.04
N CYS A 180 -14.53 13.48 0.06
CA CYS A 180 -15.46 14.58 -0.14
C CYS A 180 -15.05 15.41 -1.36
N GLY A 181 -16.06 15.94 -2.05
CA GLY A 181 -15.89 16.93 -3.10
C GLY A 181 -16.26 18.29 -2.56
N VAL A 182 -15.42 19.30 -2.80
CA VAL A 182 -15.71 20.68 -2.37
C VAL A 182 -15.85 21.54 -3.60
N GLU A 183 -16.98 22.24 -3.70
CA GLU A 183 -17.23 23.24 -4.72
C GLU A 183 -17.31 24.61 -4.06
N TYR A 184 -16.38 25.50 -4.39
CA TYR A 184 -16.37 26.86 -3.86
C TYR A 184 -17.22 27.74 -4.76
N VAL A 185 -18.39 28.14 -4.26
CA VAL A 185 -19.31 29.04 -4.99
C VAL A 185 -18.72 30.44 -5.06
N ASP A 186 -18.10 30.89 -3.96
CA ASP A 186 -17.34 32.13 -3.87
C ASP A 186 -16.21 32.02 -2.83
N ARG A 187 -15.63 33.14 -2.40
CA ARG A 187 -14.51 33.15 -1.42
C ARG A 187 -14.94 32.90 0.04
N ASN A 188 -16.24 32.88 0.32
CA ASN A 188 -16.83 32.73 1.64
C ASN A 188 -17.85 31.59 1.73
N ASN A 189 -18.29 31.04 0.60
CA ASN A 189 -19.29 29.99 0.49
C ASN A 189 -18.72 28.75 -0.20
N LEU A 190 -18.92 27.60 0.44
CA LEU A 190 -18.55 26.29 -0.11
C LEU A 190 -19.74 25.33 -0.06
N LYS A 191 -19.76 24.40 -1.00
CA LYS A 191 -20.68 23.26 -1.04
C LYS A 191 -19.91 21.98 -0.86
N VAL A 192 -20.38 21.14 0.05
CA VAL A 192 -19.77 19.84 0.33
C VAL A 192 -20.58 18.73 -0.33
N LYS A 193 -19.91 17.95 -1.16
CA LYS A 193 -20.45 16.75 -1.80
C LYS A 193 -19.87 15.51 -1.12
N VAL A 194 -20.73 14.53 -0.87
CA VAL A 194 -20.36 13.24 -0.29
C VAL A 194 -20.84 12.09 -1.19
N PRO A 195 -20.27 10.89 -1.05
CA PRO A 195 -20.73 9.72 -1.78
C PRO A 195 -22.18 9.38 -1.41
N ILE A 196 -22.91 8.77 -2.35
CA ILE A 196 -24.36 8.51 -2.22
C ILE A 196 -24.67 7.66 -0.98
N SER A 197 -23.75 6.78 -0.57
CA SER A 197 -23.89 5.96 0.64
C SER A 197 -24.02 6.78 1.94
N TYR A 198 -23.49 8.00 1.94
CA TYR A 198 -23.50 8.94 3.07
C TYR A 198 -24.38 10.17 2.81
N ALA A 199 -25.15 10.18 1.72
CA ALA A 199 -26.09 11.25 1.43
C ALA A 199 -27.11 11.38 2.56
N MET A 200 -27.39 12.61 2.96
CA MET A 200 -28.42 12.96 3.93
C MET A 200 -29.52 13.76 3.23
N THR A 201 -30.79 13.45 3.49
CA THR A 201 -31.91 14.06 2.75
C THR A 201 -32.35 15.36 3.41
N ASN A 202 -32.46 15.38 4.73
CA ASN A 202 -32.77 16.59 5.50
C ASN A 202 -32.05 16.58 6.86
N PRO A 203 -30.71 16.76 6.87
CA PRO A 203 -29.95 16.73 8.11
C PRO A 203 -30.23 17.97 8.97
N ALA A 204 -30.29 17.77 10.28
CA ALA A 204 -30.19 18.87 11.24
C ALA A 204 -28.73 19.35 11.25
N ILE A 205 -28.52 20.63 10.96
CA ILE A 205 -27.18 21.23 10.89
C ILE A 205 -26.94 22.03 12.18
N GLU A 206 -25.95 21.60 12.95
CA GLU A 206 -25.50 22.27 14.16
C GLU A 206 -24.06 22.76 13.99
N ARG A 207 -23.79 24.01 14.36
CA ARG A 207 -22.44 24.56 14.34
C ARG A 207 -21.80 24.35 15.71
N ILE A 208 -20.84 23.44 15.80
CA ILE A 208 -20.11 23.15 17.04
C ILE A 208 -19.06 24.23 17.31
N SER A 209 -18.33 24.64 16.27
CA SER A 209 -17.27 25.65 16.38
C SER A 209 -17.21 26.56 15.15
N ALA A 210 -16.30 27.53 15.17
CA ALA A 210 -16.14 28.44 14.04
C ALA A 210 -15.89 27.70 12.71
N ASN A 211 -15.21 26.55 12.77
CA ASN A 211 -14.74 25.77 11.62
C ASN A 211 -15.30 24.34 11.60
N GLU A 212 -16.25 23.99 12.47
CA GLU A 212 -16.76 22.62 12.61
C GLU A 212 -18.28 22.61 12.63
N TYR A 213 -18.85 21.82 11.73
CA TYR A 213 -20.28 21.65 11.52
C TYR A 213 -20.65 20.19 11.71
N LEU A 214 -21.69 19.93 12.48
CA LEU A 214 -22.25 18.61 12.71
C LEU A 214 -23.59 18.52 11.97
N LEU A 215 -23.72 17.48 11.16
CA LEU A 215 -24.95 17.15 10.45
C LEU A 215 -25.48 15.85 11.04
N VAL A 216 -26.73 15.87 11.47
CA VAL A 216 -27.37 14.71 12.10
C VAL A 216 -28.63 14.33 11.34
N GLU A 217 -28.74 13.04 10.97
CA GLU A 217 -29.95 12.47 10.40
C GLU A 217 -30.17 11.05 10.96
N GLY A 218 -31.14 10.92 11.89
CA GLY A 218 -31.44 9.66 12.56
C GLY A 218 -30.26 9.18 13.42
N ILE A 219 -29.65 8.05 13.06
CA ILE A 219 -28.48 7.47 13.74
C ILE A 219 -27.14 7.89 13.11
N LYS A 220 -27.18 8.55 11.95
CA LYS A 220 -25.99 8.95 11.19
C LYS A 220 -25.61 10.37 11.55
N SER A 221 -24.31 10.58 11.73
CA SER A 221 -23.73 11.91 11.93
C SER A 221 -22.54 12.14 11.01
N LEU A 222 -22.47 13.33 10.42
CA LEU A 222 -21.33 13.80 9.64
C LEU A 222 -20.73 15.03 10.31
N VAL A 223 -19.44 14.97 10.60
CA VAL A 223 -18.67 16.12 11.07
C VAL A 223 -17.90 16.69 9.88
N ILE A 224 -18.12 17.96 9.60
CA ILE A 224 -17.45 18.71 8.54
C ILE A 224 -16.54 19.73 9.20
N GLU A 225 -15.24 19.59 8.96
CA GLU A 225 -14.22 20.53 9.40
C GLU A 225 -13.74 21.37 8.21
N VAL A 226 -13.73 22.69 8.36
CA VAL A 226 -13.36 23.66 7.33
C VAL A 226 -12.10 24.43 7.74
N GLY A 227 -11.00 24.16 7.05
CA GLY A 227 -9.68 24.74 7.32
C GLY A 227 -8.88 23.94 8.36
N THR A 228 -7.72 24.47 8.75
CA THR A 228 -6.90 23.85 9.79
C THR A 228 -7.53 24.06 11.17
N ARG A 229 -7.55 22.99 11.96
CA ARG A 229 -7.81 23.03 13.41
C ARG A 229 -6.74 23.92 14.04
N SER A 230 -7.12 25.11 14.49
CA SER A 230 -6.27 26.01 15.28
C SER A 230 -6.28 25.59 16.73
#